data_AF-A0A1C2XQY4-F1
#
_entry.id   AF-A0A1C2XQY4-F1
#
_cell.length_a   1.000
_cell.length_b   1.000
_cell.length_c   1.000
_cell.angle_alpha   90.00
_cell.angle_beta   90.00
_cell.angle_gamma   90.00
#
_symmetry.space_group_name_H-M   'P 1'
#
loop_
_entity.id
_entity.type
_entity.pdbx_description
1 polymer ?
#
loop_
_entity_poly.entity_id
_entity_poly.type
_entity_poly.pdbx_seq_one_letter_code
_entity_poly.pdbx_strand_id
1 'polypeptide(L)'
;MSEINTNYNALIKKGILISENLISKDKINLISGATTAPLIETIWTFSGNNIEAINRISDILTQLYSASRGSEMLDILRILYDVVGMEFPEDVDLLATHPEAQRYFLFSFLLDMDDCMQDFISEVKGE
;
A
#
# COMPACT_ATOMS: atom_id res chain seq x y z
N MET A 1 1.82 23.92 -18.69
CA MET A 1 2.18 23.45 -17.34
C MET A 1 2.88 22.12 -17.49
N SER A 2 4.00 21.89 -16.79
CA SER A 2 4.68 20.59 -16.80
C SER A 2 3.87 19.56 -16.01
N GLU A 3 3.99 18.27 -16.37
CA GLU A 3 3.33 17.15 -15.69
C GLU A 3 3.65 17.09 -14.19
N ILE A 4 4.89 17.44 -13.83
CA ILE A 4 5.35 17.59 -12.43
C ILE A 4 4.49 18.63 -11.67
N ASN A 5 4.20 19.78 -12.28
CA ASN A 5 3.36 20.80 -11.65
C ASN A 5 1.89 20.34 -11.52
N THR A 6 1.42 19.48 -12.42
CA THR A 6 0.08 18.91 -12.35
C THR A 6 -0.05 17.91 -11.20
N ASN A 7 0.88 16.97 -11.07
CA ASN A 7 0.88 15.97 -9.99
C ASN A 7 1.06 16.62 -8.63
N TYR A 8 1.95 17.61 -8.54
CA TYR A 8 2.16 18.38 -7.32
C TYR A 8 0.88 19.11 -6.84
N ASN A 9 0.18 19.79 -7.75
CA ASN A 9 -1.09 20.45 -7.42
C ASN A 9 -2.18 19.45 -7.02
N ALA A 10 -2.21 18.27 -7.65
CA ALA A 10 -3.14 17.20 -7.29
C ALA A 10 -2.87 16.67 -5.87
N LEU A 11 -1.60 16.50 -5.49
CA LEU A 11 -1.18 16.06 -4.16
C LEU A 11 -1.61 17.05 -3.06
N ILE A 12 -1.43 18.36 -3.28
CA ILE A 12 -1.94 19.39 -2.35
C ILE A 12 -3.47 19.34 -2.27
N LYS A 13 -4.15 19.27 -3.43
CA LYS A 13 -5.62 19.26 -3.48
C LYS A 13 -6.22 18.09 -2.72
N LYS A 14 -5.56 16.92 -2.74
CA LYS A 14 -5.96 15.73 -1.98
C LYS A 14 -5.51 15.76 -0.50
N GLY A 15 -4.79 16.80 -0.07
CA GLY A 15 -4.29 16.95 1.28
C GLY A 15 -3.17 15.97 1.63
N ILE A 16 -2.54 15.35 0.63
CA ILE A 16 -1.39 14.45 0.79
C ILE A 16 -0.13 15.27 1.07
N LEU A 17 -0.02 16.45 0.46
CA LEU A 17 0.99 17.45 0.79
C LEU A 17 0.35 18.61 1.55
N ILE A 18 0.95 18.98 2.67
CA ILE A 18 0.60 20.17 3.46
C ILE A 18 1.29 21.40 2.86
N SER A 19 2.51 21.23 2.34
CA SER A 19 3.30 22.21 1.60
C SER A 19 4.34 21.52 0.71
N GLU A 20 5.18 22.28 0.00
CA GLU A 20 6.18 21.77 -0.96
C GLU A 20 7.08 20.67 -0.43
N ASN A 21 7.39 20.68 0.86
CA ASN A 21 8.31 19.73 1.48
C ASN A 21 7.73 19.06 2.72
N LEU A 22 6.40 19.00 2.84
CA LEU A 22 5.76 18.40 4.01
C LEU A 22 4.59 17.51 3.62
N ILE A 23 4.76 16.20 3.83
CA ILE A 23 3.70 15.21 3.68
C ILE A 23 2.71 15.25 4.85
N SER A 24 1.45 14.95 4.56
CA SER A 24 0.41 14.67 5.56
C SER A 24 0.42 13.18 5.88
N LYS A 25 1.13 12.80 6.94
CA LYS A 25 1.21 11.41 7.40
C LYS A 25 -0.16 10.83 7.73
N ASP A 26 -1.02 11.60 8.39
CA ASP A 26 -2.39 11.17 8.72
C ASP A 26 -3.17 10.84 7.45
N LYS A 27 -3.08 11.69 6.42
CA LYS A 27 -3.77 11.44 5.16
C LYS A 27 -3.24 10.20 4.45
N ILE A 28 -1.93 9.99 4.45
CA ILE A 28 -1.31 8.82 3.84
C ILE A 28 -1.68 7.54 4.59
N ASN A 29 -1.73 7.56 5.93
CA ASN A 29 -2.18 6.42 6.74
C ASN A 29 -3.64 6.06 6.43
N LEU A 30 -4.52 7.07 6.28
CA LEU A 30 -5.90 6.82 5.87
C LEU A 30 -6.01 6.19 4.48
N ILE A 31 -5.19 6.63 3.51
CA ILE A 31 -5.13 6.01 2.18
C ILE A 31 -4.61 4.58 2.31
N SER A 32 -3.53 4.37 3.06
CA SER A 32 -2.92 3.07 3.32
C SER A 32 -3.96 2.08 3.84
N GLY A 33 -4.59 2.35 4.99
CA GLY A 33 -5.58 1.45 5.57
C GLY A 33 -6.77 1.16 4.63
N ALA A 34 -7.26 2.17 3.90
CA ALA A 34 -8.35 1.99 2.93
C ALA A 34 -7.97 1.14 1.71
N THR A 35 -6.67 1.04 1.39
CA THR A 35 -6.16 0.25 0.25
C THR A 35 -5.64 -1.12 0.66
N THR A 36 -5.07 -1.25 1.87
CA THR A 36 -4.45 -2.48 2.33
C THR A 36 -5.50 -3.54 2.65
N ALA A 37 -6.48 -3.20 3.50
CA ALA A 37 -7.45 -4.19 3.98
C ALA A 37 -8.20 -4.90 2.84
N PRO A 38 -8.81 -4.19 1.86
CA PRO A 38 -9.53 -4.86 0.76
C PRO A 38 -8.65 -5.79 -0.09
N LEU A 39 -7.39 -5.38 -0.35
CA LEU A 39 -6.47 -6.20 -1.12
C LEU A 39 -6.09 -7.48 -0.35
N ILE A 40 -5.64 -7.34 0.90
CA ILE A 40 -5.15 -8.46 1.70
C ILE A 40 -6.29 -9.42 2.04
N GLU A 41 -7.49 -8.93 2.37
CA GLU A 41 -8.71 -9.75 2.57
C GLU A 41 -9.05 -10.58 1.32
N THR A 42 -8.95 -9.97 0.15
CA THR A 42 -9.25 -10.63 -1.13
C THR A 42 -8.22 -11.71 -1.45
N ILE A 43 -6.92 -11.41 -1.29
CA ILE A 43 -5.84 -12.40 -1.48
C ILE A 43 -6.00 -13.56 -0.49
N TRP A 44 -6.28 -13.24 0.77
CA TRP A 44 -6.52 -14.22 1.83
C TRP A 44 -7.64 -15.19 1.44
N THR A 45 -8.79 -14.65 1.07
CA THR A 45 -9.97 -15.42 0.67
C THR A 45 -9.71 -16.26 -0.58
N PHE A 46 -9.13 -15.67 -1.64
CA PHE A 46 -8.83 -16.39 -2.88
C PHE A 46 -7.78 -17.48 -2.71
N SER A 47 -6.85 -17.32 -1.77
CA SER A 47 -5.87 -18.35 -1.43
C SER A 47 -6.45 -19.52 -0.62
N GLY A 48 -7.72 -19.42 -0.20
CA GLY A 48 -8.36 -20.40 0.68
C GLY A 48 -7.81 -20.35 2.11
N ASN A 49 -7.59 -19.14 2.63
CA ASN A 49 -7.05 -18.89 3.98
C ASN A 49 -5.63 -19.48 4.17
N ASN A 50 -4.80 -19.38 3.13
CA ASN A 50 -3.46 -19.96 3.14
C ASN A 50 -2.44 -19.04 3.83
N ILE A 51 -2.17 -19.32 5.11
CA ILE A 51 -1.20 -18.60 5.95
C ILE A 51 0.19 -18.52 5.29
N GLU A 52 0.64 -19.60 4.67
CA GLU A 52 1.96 -19.63 4.06
C GLU A 52 2.03 -18.75 2.80
N ALA A 53 0.94 -18.65 2.03
CA ALA A 53 0.86 -17.77 0.88
C ALA A 53 0.93 -16.29 1.31
N ILE A 54 0.14 -15.87 2.30
CA ILE A 54 0.13 -14.48 2.75
C ILE A 54 1.44 -14.08 3.44
N ASN A 55 2.05 -14.99 4.22
CA ASN A 55 3.38 -14.77 4.80
C ASN A 55 4.45 -14.55 3.72
N ARG A 56 4.46 -15.37 2.66
CA ARG A 56 5.40 -15.18 1.54
C ARG A 56 5.24 -13.82 0.85
N ILE A 57 4.01 -13.35 0.69
CA ILE A 57 3.75 -12.02 0.12
C ILE A 57 4.30 -10.95 1.06
N SER A 58 3.99 -11.02 2.36
CA SER A 58 4.50 -10.10 3.39
C SER A 58 6.02 -10.03 3.40
N ASP A 59 6.67 -11.19 3.38
CA ASP A 59 8.13 -11.33 3.39
C ASP A 59 8.76 -10.65 2.17
N ILE A 60 8.22 -10.88 0.97
CA ILE A 60 8.72 -10.29 -0.27
C ILE A 60 8.58 -8.76 -0.24
N LEU A 61 7.40 -8.26 0.16
CA LEU A 61 7.15 -6.83 0.24
C LEU A 61 8.06 -6.15 1.28
N THR A 62 8.24 -6.78 2.44
CA THR A 62 9.14 -6.32 3.51
C THR A 62 10.60 -6.28 3.05
N GLN A 63 11.05 -7.30 2.31
CA GLN A 63 12.39 -7.35 1.73
C GLN A 63 12.62 -6.23 0.72
N LEU A 64 11.65 -5.97 -0.17
CA LEU A 64 11.75 -4.89 -1.15
C LEU A 64 11.80 -3.52 -0.48
N TYR A 65 10.95 -3.28 0.52
CA TYR A 65 10.98 -2.05 1.30
C TYR A 65 12.33 -1.84 1.99
N SER A 66 12.83 -2.89 2.67
CA SER A 66 14.11 -2.85 3.39
C SER A 66 15.30 -2.61 2.45
N ALA A 67 15.23 -3.13 1.22
CA ALA A 67 16.22 -2.91 0.18
C ALA A 67 16.09 -1.55 -0.54
N SER A 68 15.19 -0.67 -0.09
CA SER A 68 14.87 0.62 -0.75
C SER A 68 14.40 0.46 -2.20
N ARG A 69 13.77 -0.67 -2.53
CA ARG A 69 13.22 -1.00 -3.87
C ARG A 69 11.72 -0.68 -3.94
N GLY A 70 11.36 0.54 -3.51
CA GLY A 70 9.95 0.95 -3.39
C GLY A 70 9.16 0.92 -4.69
N SER A 71 9.78 1.26 -5.83
CA SER A 71 9.12 1.18 -7.14
C SER A 71 8.76 -0.26 -7.51
N GLU A 72 9.65 -1.21 -7.22
CA GLU A 72 9.41 -2.63 -7.51
C GLU A 72 8.35 -3.21 -6.56
N MET A 73 8.32 -2.75 -5.31
CA MET A 73 7.24 -3.06 -4.39
C MET A 73 5.89 -2.59 -4.93
N LEU A 74 5.81 -1.38 -5.49
CA LEU A 74 4.58 -0.89 -6.14
C LEU A 74 4.20 -1.72 -7.38
N ASP A 75 5.17 -2.12 -8.20
CA ASP A 75 4.90 -2.98 -9.35
C ASP A 75 4.29 -4.32 -8.91
N ILE A 76 4.81 -4.92 -7.82
CA ILE A 76 4.20 -6.12 -7.23
C ILE A 76 2.80 -5.83 -6.70
N LEU A 77 2.59 -4.73 -5.98
CA LEU A 77 1.25 -4.36 -5.51
C LEU A 77 0.27 -4.25 -6.67
N ARG A 78 0.65 -3.57 -7.77
CA ARG A 78 -0.19 -3.47 -8.96
C ARG A 78 -0.50 -4.83 -9.57
N ILE A 79 0.50 -5.71 -9.69
CA ILE A 79 0.29 -7.09 -10.16
C ILE A 79 -0.69 -7.83 -9.25
N LEU A 80 -0.59 -7.68 -7.93
CA LEU A 80 -1.51 -8.32 -6.99
C LEU A 80 -2.94 -7.82 -7.21
N TYR A 81 -3.14 -6.50 -7.34
CA TYR A 81 -4.44 -5.90 -7.68
C TYR A 81 -5.02 -6.48 -8.98
N ASP A 82 -4.22 -6.52 -10.05
CA ASP A 82 -4.63 -7.05 -11.35
C ASP A 82 -5.01 -8.55 -11.26
N VAL A 83 -4.22 -9.35 -10.54
CA VAL A 83 -4.46 -10.79 -10.37
C VAL A 83 -5.76 -11.07 -9.61
N VAL A 84 -6.09 -10.24 -8.62
CA VAL A 84 -7.35 -10.37 -7.87
C VAL A 84 -8.52 -9.63 -8.52
N GLY A 85 -8.31 -9.01 -9.69
CA GLY A 85 -9.35 -8.34 -10.46
C GLY A 85 -9.84 -7.02 -9.84
N MET A 86 -8.98 -6.34 -9.07
CA MET A 86 -9.27 -5.05 -8.44
C MET A 86 -8.57 -3.91 -9.20
N GLU A 87 -9.21 -2.74 -9.26
CA GLU A 87 -8.58 -1.54 -9.82
C GLU A 87 -7.49 -1.02 -8.88
N PHE A 88 -6.33 -0.68 -9.44
CA PHE A 88 -5.25 -0.09 -8.67
C PHE A 88 -5.63 1.35 -8.24
N PRO A 89 -5.43 1.74 -6.96
CA PRO A 89 -5.93 3.03 -6.47
C PRO A 89 -5.19 4.23 -7.07
N GLU A 90 -5.93 5.17 -7.68
CA GLU A 90 -5.35 6.40 -8.25
C GLU A 90 -4.58 7.23 -7.22
N ASP A 91 -5.00 7.22 -5.95
CA ASP A 91 -4.32 7.92 -4.87
C ASP A 91 -2.90 7.36 -4.65
N VAL A 92 -2.71 6.05 -4.83
CA VAL A 92 -1.41 5.39 -4.71
C VAL A 92 -0.52 5.74 -5.91
N ASP A 93 -1.10 5.80 -7.11
CA ASP A 93 -0.38 6.29 -8.28
C ASP A 93 0.11 7.73 -8.11
N LEU A 94 -0.73 8.58 -7.54
CA LEU A 94 -0.35 9.95 -7.26
C LEU A 94 0.74 10.03 -6.18
N LEU A 95 0.65 9.22 -5.11
CA LEU A 95 1.69 9.11 -4.08
C LEU A 95 3.05 8.69 -4.65
N ALA A 96 3.05 7.78 -5.63
CA ALA A 96 4.26 7.30 -6.30
C ALA A 96 5.04 8.41 -7.04
N THR A 97 4.39 9.53 -7.37
CA THR A 97 5.03 10.69 -8.01
C THR A 97 5.87 11.53 -7.03
N HIS A 98 5.76 11.29 -5.72
CA HIS A 98 6.49 12.03 -4.68
C HIS A 98 7.29 11.06 -3.78
N PRO A 99 8.64 11.05 -3.83
CA PRO A 99 9.47 10.03 -3.18
C PRO A 99 9.21 9.83 -1.68
N GLU A 100 9.01 10.92 -0.92
CA GLU A 100 8.74 10.82 0.51
C GLU A 100 7.34 10.26 0.80
N ALA A 101 6.36 10.62 -0.03
CA ALA A 101 4.98 10.20 0.15
C ALA A 101 4.83 8.72 -0.24
N GLN A 102 5.46 8.31 -1.34
CA GLN A 102 5.62 6.91 -1.73
C GLN A 102 6.25 6.09 -0.61
N ARG A 103 7.41 6.52 -0.09
CA ARG A 103 8.12 5.77 0.95
C ARG A 103 7.27 5.64 2.22
N TYR A 104 6.60 6.71 2.63
CA TYR A 104 5.75 6.69 3.82
C TYR A 104 4.52 5.81 3.61
N PHE A 105 3.88 5.86 2.43
CA PHE A 105 2.79 4.96 2.07
C PHE A 105 3.19 3.49 2.15
N LEU A 106 4.32 3.10 1.55
CA LEU A 106 4.77 1.70 1.58
C LEU A 106 5.09 1.22 3.00
N PHE A 107 5.62 2.10 3.85
CA PHE A 107 5.80 1.81 5.26
C PHE A 107 4.47 1.55 5.96
N SER A 108 3.51 2.46 5.82
CA SER A 108 2.18 2.31 6.41
C SER A 108 1.46 1.07 5.89
N PHE A 109 1.60 0.77 4.60
CA PHE A 109 1.00 -0.41 3.96
C PHE A 109 1.46 -1.70 4.64
N LEU A 110 2.77 -1.83 4.94
CA LEU A 110 3.31 -3.00 5.63
C LEU A 110 2.78 -3.13 7.06
N LEU A 111 2.59 -2.02 7.76
CA LEU A 111 1.99 -2.03 9.10
C LEU A 111 0.52 -2.47 9.05
N ASP A 112 -0.27 -1.85 8.17
CA ASP A 112 -1.69 -2.22 8.00
C ASP A 112 -1.83 -3.69 7.54
N MET A 113 -0.88 -4.19 6.75
CA MET A 113 -0.86 -5.57 6.29
C MET A 113 -0.57 -6.53 7.45
N ASP A 114 0.40 -6.22 8.31
CA ASP A 114 0.68 -7.02 9.51
C ASP A 114 -0.55 -7.07 10.42
N ASP A 115 -1.19 -5.92 10.67
CA ASP A 115 -2.43 -5.84 11.45
C ASP A 115 -3.54 -6.74 10.86
N CYS A 116 -3.80 -6.65 9.54
CA CYS A 116 -4.76 -7.52 8.86
C CYS A 116 -4.41 -9.01 9.00
N MET A 117 -3.13 -9.35 8.85
CA MET A 117 -2.67 -10.74 8.95
C MET A 117 -2.84 -11.30 10.37
N GLN A 118 -2.58 -10.51 11.41
CA GLN A 118 -2.82 -10.94 12.79
C GLN A 118 -4.30 -11.29 12.99
N ASP A 119 -5.21 -10.44 12.52
CA ASP A 119 -6.65 -10.66 12.62
C ASP A 119 -7.08 -11.97 11.93
N PHE A 120 -6.63 -12.21 10.69
CA PHE A 120 -6.96 -13.44 9.96
C PHE A 120 -6.39 -14.72 10.61
N ILE A 121 -5.17 -14.64 11.12
CA ILE A 121 -4.49 -15.79 11.73
C ILE A 121 -5.16 -16.16 13.05
N SER A 122 -5.56 -15.17 13.85
CA SER A 122 -6.33 -15.41 15.08
C SER A 122 -7.69 -16.04 14.78
N GLU A 123 -8.40 -15.56 13.75
CA GLU A 123 -9.68 -16.15 13.32
C GLU A 123 -9.54 -17.63 12.92
N VAL A 124 -8.50 -17.99 12.15
CA VAL A 124 -8.25 -19.39 11.76
C VAL A 124 -7.90 -20.28 12.96
N LYS A 125 -7.20 -19.73 13.96
CA LYS A 125 -6.85 -20.47 15.18
C LYS A 125 -8.03 -20.64 16.14
N GLY A 126 -9.13 -19.92 15.93
CA GLY A 126 -10.29 -19.92 16.82
C GLY A 126 -10.01 -19.22 18.16
N GLU A 127 -9.10 -18.25 18.15
CA GLU A 127 -8.83 -17.32 19.26
C GLU A 127 -9.80 -16.12 19.19
#